data_AF-A0A925NY92-F1
#
_entry.id   AF-A0A925NY92-F1
#
_cell.length_a   1.000
_cell.length_b   1.000
_cell.length_c   1.000
_cell.angle_alpha   90.00
_cell.angle_beta   90.00
_cell.angle_gamma   90.00
#
_symmetry.space_group_name_H-M   'P 1'
#
loop_
_entity.id
_entity.type
_entity.pdbx_description
1 polymer ?
#
loop_
_entity_poly.entity_id
_entity_poly.type
_entity_poly.pdbx_seq_one_letter_code
_entity_poly.pdbx_strand_id
1 'polypeptide(L)'
;MPQRDYLMQQLEEMGYFLASLIRRVLKLKDESREDEITEMLHELIQEKLSFDLNEAIVLDNDGFLELMKEHFQTEDHLEEMAELLMLTGKSIHPLSITRINYLDKALVLYNHLQETSQNFSFTRKDKIMEIRQLLGS
;
A
#
# COMPACT_ATOMS: atom_id res chain seq x y z
N MET A 1 20.14 -25.23 2.23
CA MET A 1 20.90 -23.98 2.02
C MET A 1 20.40 -23.20 0.80
N PRO A 2 20.31 -23.74 -0.44
CA PRO A 2 19.91 -22.92 -1.60
C PRO A 2 18.45 -22.38 -1.56
N GLN A 3 17.51 -23.12 -0.98
CA GLN A 3 16.11 -22.69 -0.89
C GLN A 3 15.88 -21.53 0.10
N ARG A 4 16.64 -21.50 1.21
CA ARG A 4 16.54 -20.45 2.21
C ARG A 4 17.08 -19.14 1.66
N ASP A 5 18.22 -19.20 0.97
CA ASP A 5 18.86 -18.02 0.39
C ASP A 5 17.98 -17.43 -0.73
N TYR A 6 17.37 -18.28 -1.55
CA TYR A 6 16.42 -17.84 -2.59
C TYR A 6 15.17 -17.16 -2.02
N LEU A 7 14.57 -17.72 -0.96
CA LEU A 7 13.43 -17.10 -0.29
C LEU A 7 13.80 -15.75 0.33
N MET A 8 14.95 -15.65 0.99
CA MET A 8 15.43 -14.38 1.54
C MET A 8 15.60 -13.33 0.45
N GLN A 9 16.18 -13.70 -0.68
CA GLN A 9 16.34 -12.80 -1.82
C GLN A 9 14.98 -12.31 -2.35
N GLN A 10 13.98 -13.19 -2.47
CA GLN A 10 12.64 -12.79 -2.91
C GLN A 10 11.99 -11.77 -1.95
N LEU A 11 12.16 -11.97 -0.64
CA LEU A 11 11.65 -11.03 0.35
C LEU A 11 12.33 -9.66 0.21
N GLU A 12 13.66 -9.63 0.10
CA GLU A 12 14.41 -8.38 -0.08
C GLU A 12 14.01 -7.67 -1.38
N GLU A 13 13.90 -8.39 -2.50
CA GLU A 13 13.47 -7.83 -3.78
C GLU A 13 12.09 -7.17 -3.70
N MET A 14 11.17 -7.74 -2.92
CA MET A 14 9.84 -7.16 -2.71
C MET A 14 9.92 -5.86 -1.91
N GLY A 15 10.65 -5.85 -0.80
CA GLY A 15 10.84 -4.62 0.00
C GLY A 15 11.52 -3.51 -0.82
N TYR A 16 12.54 -3.85 -1.62
CA TYR A 16 13.17 -2.87 -2.50
C TYR A 16 12.21 -2.32 -3.56
N PHE A 17 11.36 -3.17 -4.12
CA PHE A 17 10.33 -2.78 -5.08
C PHE A 17 9.36 -1.78 -4.46
N LEU A 18 8.74 -2.11 -3.32
CA LEU A 18 7.78 -1.24 -2.62
C LEU A 18 8.42 0.09 -2.21
N ALA A 19 9.62 0.04 -1.60
CA ALA A 19 10.36 1.25 -1.25
C ALA A 19 10.69 2.13 -2.47
N SER A 20 10.91 1.52 -3.64
CA SER A 20 11.12 2.27 -4.89
C SER A 20 9.85 2.98 -5.37
N LEU A 21 8.68 2.36 -5.22
CA LEU A 21 7.39 2.96 -5.55
C LEU A 21 7.10 4.15 -4.63
N ILE A 22 7.28 3.97 -3.31
CA ILE A 22 7.11 5.04 -2.33
C ILE A 22 7.97 6.26 -2.68
N ARG A 23 9.25 6.06 -3.02
CA ARG A 23 10.14 7.16 -3.44
C ARG A 23 9.65 7.87 -4.69
N ARG A 24 9.10 7.14 -5.66
CA ARG A 24 8.54 7.72 -6.90
C ARG A 24 7.27 8.53 -6.62
N VAL A 25 6.36 8.01 -5.80
CA VAL A 25 5.15 8.74 -5.37
C VAL A 25 5.52 10.05 -4.69
N LEU A 26 6.45 10.02 -3.73
CA LEU A 26 6.91 11.22 -3.01
C LEU A 26 7.49 12.26 -3.98
N LYS A 27 8.28 11.84 -4.97
CA LYS A 27 8.85 12.75 -5.97
C LYS A 27 7.78 13.38 -6.86
N LEU A 28 6.83 12.60 -7.37
CA LEU A 28 5.80 13.09 -8.30
C LEU A 28 4.73 13.93 -7.59
N LYS A 29 4.49 13.67 -6.30
CA LYS A 29 3.60 14.48 -5.46
C LYS A 29 4.06 15.94 -5.41
N ASP A 30 5.35 16.18 -5.28
CA ASP A 30 5.92 17.55 -5.28
C ASP A 30 5.71 18.27 -6.62
N GLU A 31 5.46 17.52 -7.70
CA GLU A 31 5.21 18.05 -9.05
C GLU A 31 3.71 18.18 -9.39
N SER A 32 2.80 17.83 -8.46
CA SER A 32 1.33 17.86 -8.64
C SER A 32 0.81 17.01 -9.82
N ARG A 33 1.42 15.85 -10.06
CA ARG A 33 1.13 14.96 -11.20
C ARG A 33 0.31 13.73 -10.78
N GLU A 34 -0.92 13.95 -10.38
CA GLU A 34 -1.78 12.90 -9.81
C GLU A 34 -2.01 11.73 -10.80
N ASP A 35 -2.33 12.04 -12.05
CA ASP A 35 -2.60 11.03 -13.09
C ASP A 35 -1.35 10.16 -13.33
N GLU A 36 -0.17 10.79 -13.46
CA GLU A 36 1.11 10.09 -13.65
C GLU A 36 1.43 9.17 -12.47
N ILE A 37 1.06 9.53 -11.23
CA ILE A 37 1.25 8.67 -10.06
C ILE A 37 0.40 7.41 -10.19
N THR A 38 -0.90 7.56 -10.50
CA THR A 38 -1.82 6.42 -10.53
C THR A 38 -1.51 5.46 -11.69
N GLU A 39 -1.18 5.99 -12.87
CA GLU A 39 -0.81 5.20 -14.04
C GLU A 39 0.50 4.43 -13.78
N MET A 40 1.53 5.10 -13.26
CA MET A 40 2.81 4.48 -12.93
C MET A 40 2.68 3.36 -11.91
N LEU A 41 1.84 3.54 -10.88
CA LEU A 41 1.63 2.49 -9.87
C LEU A 41 0.90 1.30 -10.46
N HIS A 42 -0.15 1.53 -11.24
CA HIS A 42 -0.89 0.45 -11.90
C HIS A 42 0.04 -0.36 -12.80
N GLU A 43 0.82 0.28 -13.67
CA GLU A 43 1.74 -0.40 -14.59
C GLU A 43 2.77 -1.25 -13.84
N LEU A 44 3.45 -0.69 -12.83
CA LEU A 44 4.53 -1.40 -12.14
C LEU A 44 4.02 -2.52 -11.24
N ILE A 45 2.87 -2.34 -10.60
CA ILE A 45 2.25 -3.40 -9.79
C ILE A 45 1.71 -4.51 -10.69
N GLN A 46 1.06 -4.18 -11.81
CA GLN A 46 0.62 -5.17 -12.78
C GLN A 46 1.81 -5.96 -13.34
N GLU A 47 2.91 -5.29 -13.70
CA GLU A 47 4.11 -5.93 -14.24
C GLU A 47 4.77 -6.86 -13.20
N LYS A 48 4.96 -6.39 -11.96
CA LYS A 48 5.72 -7.12 -10.94
C LYS A 48 4.88 -8.16 -10.19
N LEU A 49 3.62 -7.84 -9.89
CA LEU A 49 2.75 -8.62 -9.01
C LEU A 49 1.60 -9.31 -9.76
N SER A 50 1.37 -8.96 -11.03
CA SER A 50 0.34 -9.59 -11.87
C SER A 50 -1.10 -9.42 -11.37
N PHE A 51 -1.39 -8.36 -10.61
CA PHE A 51 -2.76 -7.95 -10.27
C PHE A 51 -2.99 -6.47 -10.59
N ASP A 52 -4.24 -6.13 -10.90
CA ASP A 52 -4.62 -4.75 -11.23
C ASP A 52 -4.91 -3.98 -9.95
N LEU A 53 -4.09 -2.95 -9.68
CA LEU A 53 -4.27 -2.08 -8.52
C LEU A 53 -5.60 -1.32 -8.55
N ASN A 54 -6.07 -0.89 -9.72
CA ASN A 54 -7.32 -0.14 -9.87
C ASN A 54 -8.53 -1.01 -9.53
N GLU A 55 -8.47 -2.31 -9.86
CA GLU A 55 -9.47 -3.28 -9.43
C GLU A 55 -9.33 -3.61 -7.94
N ALA A 56 -8.09 -3.79 -7.45
CA ALA A 56 -7.83 -4.14 -6.07
C ALA A 56 -8.39 -3.10 -5.08
N ILE A 57 -8.21 -1.80 -5.35
CA ILE A 57 -8.66 -0.74 -4.43
C ILE A 57 -10.18 -0.61 -4.33
N VAL A 58 -10.94 -1.18 -5.26
CA VAL A 58 -12.41 -1.17 -5.26
C VAL A 58 -13.05 -2.47 -4.76
N LEU A 59 -12.25 -3.49 -4.44
CA LEU A 59 -12.73 -4.70 -3.78
C LEU A 59 -13.36 -4.38 -2.43
N ASP A 60 -14.14 -5.31 -1.88
CA ASP A 60 -14.51 -5.24 -0.46
C ASP A 60 -13.29 -5.47 0.44
N ASN A 61 -13.44 -5.30 1.75
CA ASN A 61 -12.30 -5.35 2.66
C ASN A 61 -11.70 -6.75 2.78
N ASP A 62 -12.55 -7.77 2.75
CA ASP A 62 -12.12 -9.17 2.89
C ASP A 62 -11.39 -9.63 1.62
N GLY A 63 -11.97 -9.40 0.44
CA GLY A 63 -11.35 -9.76 -0.85
C GLY A 63 -10.06 -8.98 -1.11
N PHE A 64 -10.01 -7.70 -0.72
CA PHE A 64 -8.77 -6.93 -0.77
C PHE A 64 -7.70 -7.53 0.15
N LEU A 65 -8.03 -7.87 1.40
CA LEU A 65 -7.08 -8.46 2.34
C LEU A 65 -6.58 -9.82 1.89
N GLU A 66 -7.46 -10.65 1.31
CA GLU A 66 -7.07 -11.94 0.72
C GLU A 66 -6.05 -11.74 -0.41
N LEU A 67 -6.33 -10.85 -1.37
CA LEU A 67 -5.40 -10.52 -2.44
C LEU A 67 -4.04 -10.03 -1.91
N MET A 68 -4.04 -9.12 -0.92
CA MET A 68 -2.80 -8.62 -0.34
C MET A 68 -1.97 -9.73 0.33
N LYS A 69 -2.61 -10.70 1.00
CA LYS A 69 -1.92 -11.83 1.64
C LYS A 69 -1.37 -12.84 0.64
N GLU A 70 -1.96 -12.95 -0.54
CA GLU A 70 -1.44 -13.80 -1.62
C GLU A 70 -0.10 -13.27 -2.18
N HIS A 71 0.06 -11.95 -2.23
CA HIS A 71 1.24 -11.30 -2.82
C HIS A 71 2.30 -10.87 -1.78
N PHE A 72 1.92 -10.56 -0.55
CA PHE A 72 2.83 -10.04 0.47
C PHE A 72 3.02 -11.01 1.63
N GLN A 73 4.24 -11.55 1.72
CA GLN A 73 4.58 -12.65 2.63
C GLN A 73 4.98 -12.21 4.06
N THR A 74 5.20 -10.93 4.30
CA THR A 74 5.65 -10.39 5.59
C THR A 74 4.78 -9.22 6.04
N GLU A 75 4.71 -8.99 7.34
CA GLU A 75 4.05 -7.81 7.92
C GLU A 75 4.68 -6.51 7.39
N ASP A 76 6.00 -6.49 7.20
CA ASP A 76 6.72 -5.32 6.69
C ASP A 76 6.28 -4.97 5.25
N HIS A 77 6.12 -5.96 4.37
CA HIS A 77 5.63 -5.71 3.01
C HIS A 77 4.18 -5.19 3.01
N LEU A 78 3.33 -5.74 3.88
CA LEU A 78 1.96 -5.24 4.04
C LEU A 78 1.95 -3.81 4.58
N GLU A 79 2.86 -3.48 5.49
CA GLU A 79 2.99 -2.13 6.06
C GLU A 79 3.52 -1.12 5.04
N GLU A 80 4.46 -1.53 4.19
CA GLU A 80 4.95 -0.74 3.06
C GLU A 80 3.88 -0.54 1.99
N MET A 81 3.06 -1.55 1.71
CA MET A 81 1.92 -1.42 0.82
C MET A 81 0.86 -0.47 1.39
N ALA A 82 0.59 -0.54 2.69
CA ALA A 82 -0.29 0.40 3.38
C ALA A 82 0.22 1.84 3.29
N GLU A 83 1.53 2.03 3.44
CA GLU A 83 2.18 3.35 3.29
C GLU A 83 2.06 3.86 1.86
N LEU A 84 2.30 3.00 0.88
CA LEU A 84 2.18 3.33 -0.54
C LEU A 84 0.77 3.82 -0.87
N LEU A 85 -0.26 3.07 -0.47
CA LEU A 85 -1.66 3.42 -0.70
C LEU A 85 -2.03 4.75 0.00
N MET A 86 -1.58 4.94 1.24
CA MET A 86 -1.81 6.17 2.00
C MET A 86 -1.19 7.39 1.32
N LEU A 87 0.08 7.29 0.90
CA LEU A 87 0.79 8.36 0.21
C LEU A 87 0.17 8.69 -1.14
N THR A 88 -0.26 7.68 -1.89
CA THR A 88 -0.98 7.86 -3.15
C THR A 88 -2.30 8.58 -2.91
N GLY A 89 -3.11 8.13 -1.94
CA GLY A 89 -4.36 8.80 -1.58
C GLY A 89 -4.17 10.27 -1.17
N LYS A 90 -3.09 10.57 -0.42
CA LYS A 90 -2.72 11.96 -0.06
C LYS A 90 -2.27 12.82 -1.24
N SER A 91 -1.89 12.20 -2.35
CA SER A 91 -1.38 12.87 -3.56
C SER A 91 -2.47 13.06 -4.62
N ILE A 92 -3.68 12.56 -4.37
CA ILE A 92 -4.85 12.71 -5.25
C ILE A 92 -5.77 13.79 -4.69
N HIS A 93 -6.49 14.49 -5.57
CA HIS A 93 -7.42 15.55 -5.24
C HIS A 93 -8.42 15.15 -4.13
N PRO A 94 -8.66 16.00 -3.11
CA PRO A 94 -9.48 15.67 -1.93
C PRO A 94 -10.89 15.13 -2.20
N LEU A 95 -11.52 15.58 -3.29
CA LEU A 95 -12.89 15.21 -3.67
C LEU A 95 -12.97 13.96 -4.57
N SER A 96 -11.85 13.32 -4.88
CA SER A 96 -11.80 12.15 -5.76
C SER A 96 -12.28 10.88 -5.03
N ILE A 97 -13.12 10.08 -5.69
CA ILE A 97 -13.49 8.73 -5.22
C ILE A 97 -12.24 7.85 -5.16
N THR A 98 -11.34 7.98 -6.12
CA THR A 98 -10.07 7.24 -6.16
C THR A 98 -9.25 7.49 -4.91
N ARG A 99 -9.17 8.76 -4.45
CA ARG A 99 -8.53 9.11 -3.17
C ARG A 99 -9.15 8.34 -2.01
N ILE A 100 -10.47 8.30 -1.93
CA ILE A 100 -11.19 7.61 -0.85
C ILE A 100 -10.83 6.13 -0.86
N ASN A 101 -10.84 5.48 -2.03
CA ASN A 101 -10.51 4.06 -2.16
C ASN A 101 -9.08 3.76 -1.71
N TYR A 102 -8.09 4.55 -2.15
CA TYR A 102 -6.70 4.40 -1.70
C TYR A 102 -6.55 4.54 -0.18
N LEU A 103 -7.16 5.58 0.40
CA LEU A 103 -7.09 5.83 1.83
C LEU A 103 -7.83 4.74 2.64
N ASP A 104 -9.00 4.31 2.20
CA ASP A 104 -9.76 3.25 2.84
C ASP A 104 -8.98 1.93 2.84
N LYS A 105 -8.36 1.55 1.71
CA LYS A 105 -7.53 0.34 1.66
C LYS A 105 -6.24 0.44 2.48
N ALA A 106 -5.62 1.62 2.57
CA ALA A 106 -4.54 1.84 3.52
C ALA A 106 -5.01 1.65 4.97
N LEU A 107 -6.20 2.15 5.31
CA LEU A 107 -6.80 1.99 6.64
C LEU A 107 -7.08 0.52 6.96
N VAL A 108 -7.58 -0.25 5.98
CA VAL A 108 -7.80 -1.70 6.12
C VAL A 108 -6.51 -2.43 6.47
N LEU A 109 -5.42 -2.17 5.74
CA LEU A 109 -4.12 -2.80 6.04
C LEU A 109 -3.57 -2.40 7.40
N TYR A 110 -3.62 -1.10 7.74
CA TYR A 110 -3.11 -0.65 9.03
C TYR A 110 -3.92 -1.21 10.20
N ASN A 111 -5.25 -1.29 10.11
CA ASN A 111 -6.06 -1.92 11.14
C ASN A 111 -5.74 -3.41 11.25
N HIS A 112 -5.65 -4.13 10.12
CA HIS A 112 -5.28 -5.54 10.12
C HIS A 112 -3.95 -5.78 10.84
N LEU A 113 -2.90 -5.04 10.44
CA LEU A 113 -1.58 -5.12 11.07
C LEU A 113 -1.62 -4.72 12.54
N GLN A 114 -2.41 -3.71 12.92
CA GLN A 114 -2.54 -3.28 14.31
C GLN A 114 -3.21 -4.34 15.20
N GLU A 115 -4.12 -5.15 14.64
CA GLU A 115 -4.86 -6.18 15.35
C GLU A 115 -4.13 -7.54 15.38
N THR A 116 -3.39 -7.89 14.34
CA THR A 116 -2.78 -9.22 14.21
C THR A 116 -1.30 -9.27 14.56
N SER A 117 -0.57 -8.16 14.48
CA SER A 117 0.84 -8.15 14.84
C SER A 117 1.04 -8.40 16.33
N GLN A 118 2.13 -9.10 16.67
CA GLN A 118 2.47 -9.41 18.06
C GLN A 118 2.85 -8.15 18.86
N ASN A 119 3.35 -7.12 18.17
CA ASN A 119 3.82 -5.89 18.79
C ASN A 119 2.87 -4.74 18.48
N PHE A 120 2.43 -4.04 19.54
CA PHE A 120 1.67 -2.82 19.39
C PHE A 120 2.54 -1.71 18.76
N SER A 121 2.03 -1.05 17.71
CA SER A 121 2.74 0.04 17.01
C SER A 121 2.02 1.38 17.19
N PHE A 122 2.69 2.33 17.86
CA PHE A 122 2.20 3.71 17.93
C PHE A 122 2.16 4.37 16.56
N THR A 123 3.17 4.10 15.72
CA THR A 123 3.23 4.60 14.34
C THR A 123 2.01 4.20 13.52
N ARG A 124 1.59 2.93 13.60
CA ARG A 124 0.37 2.47 12.90
C ARG A 124 -0.88 3.16 13.44
N LYS A 125 -1.00 3.32 14.76
CA LYS A 125 -2.09 4.06 15.37
C LYS A 125 -2.19 5.50 14.87
N ASP A 126 -1.06 6.19 14.78
CA ASP A 126 -1.01 7.56 14.29
C ASP A 126 -1.45 7.65 12.83
N LYS A 127 -0.99 6.71 11.99
CA LYS A 127 -1.43 6.61 10.59
C LYS A 127 -2.91 6.30 10.44
N ILE A 128 -3.46 5.38 11.25
CA ILE A 128 -4.89 5.08 11.31
C ILE A 128 -5.69 6.35 11.64
N MET A 129 -5.25 7.11 12.65
CA MET A 129 -5.90 8.35 13.04
C MET A 129 -5.82 9.41 11.93
N GLU A 130 -4.67 9.56 11.29
CA GLU A 130 -4.51 10.48 10.17
C GLU A 130 -5.44 10.13 9.00
N ILE A 131 -5.50 8.85 8.60
CA ILE A 131 -6.36 8.43 7.50
C ILE A 131 -7.84 8.68 7.82
N ARG A 132 -8.28 8.39 9.05
CA ARG A 132 -9.65 8.69 9.50
C ARG A 132 -9.99 10.17 9.41
N GLN A 133 -9.08 11.04 9.85
CA GLN A 133 -9.24 12.49 9.69
C GLN A 133 -9.35 12.90 8.22
N LEU A 134 -8.54 12.30 7.34
CA LEU A 134 -8.56 12.55 5.90
C LEU A 134 -9.83 12.06 5.20
N LEU A 135 -10.51 11.07 5.77
CA LEU A 135 -11.79 10.51 5.30
C LEU A 135 -13.01 11.16 5.97
N GLY A 136 -12.81 11.90 7.07
CA GLY A 136 -13.89 12.49 7.86
C GLY A 136 -14.63 11.47 8.74
N SER A 137 -13.94 10.42 9.20
CA SER A 137 -14.48 9.32 10.03
C SER A 137 -13.87 9.22 11.42
#